data_AF-A0ABC8VGY3-F1
#
_entry.id   AF-A0ABC8VGY3-F1
#
_cell.length_a   1.000
_cell.length_b   1.000
_cell.length_c   1.000
_cell.angle_alpha   90.00
_cell.angle_beta   90.00
_cell.angle_gamma   90.00
#
_symmetry.space_group_name_H-M   'P 1'
#
loop_
_entity.id
_entity.type
_entity.pdbx_description
1 polymer ?
#
loop_
_entity_poly.entity_id
_entity_poly.type
_entity_poly.pdbx_seq_one_letter_code
_entity_poly.pdbx_strand_id
1 'polypeptide(L)'
;MGDQVTPLSCALKHSSVPCLKLLVQAGADVNGFGSYNPLARAAEKGLTEAIKCLLEAGADPNVPDMFGRLPIELAAEYGTWEDVELLFPVTSKIPTVADWSVNGIISHIYLEVMQHEDDDFVKKKKSELKRQGADAFRNEDYLKALEFYTQALKVDHFDATLFSNRSICWLRLGDGKKALYDAMECKNLRPKWGKAYYRKGAALMFLKDYGSAYDTLSRGLELDPESEEMETLLWEAMELK
;
A
#
# COMPACT_ATOMS: atom_id res chain seq x y z
N MET A 1 -4.25 34.57 -16.29
CA MET A 1 -4.91 34.08 -17.51
C MET A 1 -5.92 33.04 -17.04
N GLY A 2 -7.21 33.27 -17.25
CA GLY A 2 -8.24 32.33 -16.80
C GLY A 2 -8.29 31.13 -17.72
N ASP A 3 -8.33 29.93 -17.16
CA ASP A 3 -8.57 28.70 -17.92
C ASP A 3 -9.83 28.88 -18.76
N GLN A 4 -9.69 28.78 -20.08
CA GLN A 4 -10.82 28.85 -20.98
C GLN A 4 -11.69 27.62 -20.77
N VAL A 5 -12.81 27.80 -20.05
CA VAL A 5 -13.76 26.74 -19.77
C VAL A 5 -14.45 26.33 -21.07
N THR A 6 -14.20 25.09 -21.52
CA THR A 6 -14.88 24.50 -22.68
C THR A 6 -16.06 23.64 -22.23
N PRO A 7 -17.07 23.40 -23.07
CA PRO A 7 -18.13 22.45 -22.75
C PRO A 7 -17.60 21.06 -22.37
N LEU A 8 -16.53 20.62 -23.04
CA LEU A 8 -15.87 19.35 -22.76
C LEU A 8 -15.21 19.34 -21.37
N SER A 9 -14.56 20.44 -20.97
CA SER A 9 -13.96 20.54 -19.63
C SER A 9 -15.00 20.56 -18.52
N CYS A 10 -16.16 21.19 -18.74
CA CYS A 10 -17.30 21.11 -17.83
C CYS A 10 -17.84 19.68 -17.69
N ALA A 11 -18.00 18.94 -18.80
CA ALA A 11 -18.47 17.55 -18.76
C ALA A 11 -17.54 16.67 -17.92
N LEU A 12 -16.22 16.80 -18.10
CA LEU A 12 -15.21 16.09 -17.30
C LEU A 12 -15.18 16.54 -15.85
N LYS A 13 -15.27 17.85 -15.58
CA LYS A 13 -15.33 18.40 -14.22
C LYS A 13 -16.48 17.80 -13.41
N HIS A 14 -17.64 17.62 -14.05
CA HIS A 14 -18.84 17.04 -13.45
C HIS A 14 -18.97 15.53 -13.70
N SER A 15 -17.93 14.87 -14.23
CA SER A 15 -17.89 13.43 -14.47
C SER A 15 -19.05 12.89 -15.34
N SER A 16 -19.59 13.71 -16.24
CA SER A 16 -20.69 13.32 -17.14
C SER A 16 -20.15 12.71 -18.44
N VAL A 17 -19.95 11.38 -18.42
CA VAL A 17 -19.55 10.60 -19.60
C VAL A 17 -20.54 10.72 -20.77
N PRO A 18 -21.88 10.72 -20.56
CA PRO A 18 -22.82 10.89 -21.68
C PRO A 18 -22.68 12.24 -22.37
N CYS A 19 -22.52 13.32 -21.61
CA CYS A 19 -22.29 14.65 -22.18
C CYS A 19 -20.96 14.73 -22.92
N LEU A 20 -19.90 14.12 -22.37
CA LEU A 20 -18.61 14.03 -23.04
C LEU A 20 -18.72 13.31 -24.40
N LYS A 21 -19.37 12.15 -24.45
CA LYS A 21 -19.55 11.38 -25.70
C LYS A 21 -20.27 12.21 -26.77
N LEU A 22 -21.33 12.95 -26.39
CA LEU A 22 -22.04 13.84 -27.32
C LEU A 22 -21.17 15.00 -27.83
N LEU A 23 -20.36 15.60 -26.95
CA LEU A 23 -19.48 16.71 -27.33
C LEU A 23 -18.35 16.26 -28.26
N VAL A 24 -17.76 15.09 -28.00
CA VAL A 24 -16.75 14.48 -28.87
C VAL A 24 -17.35 14.17 -30.25
N GLN A 25 -18.54 13.59 -30.31
CA GLN A 25 -19.27 13.36 -31.57
C GLN A 25 -19.57 14.64 -32.35
N ALA A 26 -19.76 15.77 -31.64
CA ALA A 26 -19.96 17.08 -32.24
C ALA A 26 -18.65 17.76 -32.70
N GLY A 27 -17.50 17.10 -32.58
CA GLY A 27 -16.20 17.63 -33.00
C GLY A 27 -15.53 18.53 -31.96
N ALA A 28 -15.84 18.36 -30.67
CA ALA A 28 -15.09 19.04 -29.62
C ALA A 28 -13.62 18.62 -29.65
N ASP A 29 -12.71 19.59 -29.47
CA ASP A 29 -11.27 19.33 -29.38
C ASP A 29 -10.94 18.53 -28.11
N VAL A 30 -10.38 17.34 -28.30
CA VAL A 30 -10.07 16.37 -27.24
C VAL A 30 -8.67 16.53 -26.64
N ASN A 31 -7.82 17.37 -27.23
CA ASN A 31 -6.49 17.68 -26.69
C ASN A 31 -6.51 18.89 -25.75
N GLY A 32 -7.63 19.62 -25.70
CA GLY A 32 -7.82 20.75 -24.80
C GLY A 32 -7.09 22.01 -25.26
N PHE A 33 -6.90 22.95 -24.32
CA PHE A 33 -6.32 24.25 -24.61
C PHE A 33 -5.40 24.71 -23.47
N GLY A 34 -4.23 25.24 -23.81
CA GLY A 34 -3.26 25.70 -22.84
C GLY A 34 -2.74 24.56 -21.96
N SER A 35 -2.85 24.71 -20.64
CA SER A 35 -2.42 23.71 -19.65
C SER A 35 -3.49 22.66 -19.31
N TYR A 36 -4.68 22.75 -19.91
CA TYR A 36 -5.76 21.80 -19.66
C TYR A 36 -5.69 20.62 -20.64
N ASN A 37 -5.48 19.42 -20.12
CA ASN A 37 -5.53 18.17 -20.88
C ASN A 37 -6.80 17.36 -20.50
N PRO A 38 -7.76 17.16 -21.43
CA PRO A 38 -8.98 16.40 -21.19
C PRO A 38 -8.74 14.93 -20.81
N LEU A 39 -7.75 14.28 -21.44
CA LEU A 39 -7.41 12.88 -21.18
C LEU A 39 -6.78 12.71 -19.80
N ALA A 40 -5.89 13.63 -19.41
CA ALA A 40 -5.32 13.69 -18.06
C ALA A 40 -6.41 13.86 -17.00
N ARG A 41 -7.36 14.76 -17.21
CA ARG A 41 -8.50 14.98 -16.29
C ARG A 41 -9.44 13.78 -16.21
N ALA A 42 -9.63 13.04 -17.31
CA ALA A 42 -10.40 11.80 -17.31
C ALA A 42 -9.69 10.70 -16.50
N ALA A 43 -8.37 10.57 -16.66
CA ALA A 43 -7.52 9.64 -15.91
C ALA A 43 -7.49 9.94 -14.41
N GLU A 44 -7.28 11.20 -14.02
CA GLU A 44 -7.31 11.67 -12.63
C GLU A 44 -8.65 11.33 -11.93
N LYS A 45 -9.75 11.36 -12.67
CA LYS A 45 -11.09 11.06 -12.13
C LYS A 45 -11.50 9.59 -12.23
N GLY A 46 -10.65 8.71 -12.78
CA GLY A 46 -10.96 7.30 -13.01
C GLY A 46 -12.16 7.09 -13.95
N LEU A 47 -12.35 7.96 -14.95
CA LEU A 47 -13.48 7.89 -15.88
C LEU A 47 -13.13 7.01 -17.08
N THR A 48 -13.04 5.70 -16.88
CA THR A 48 -12.62 4.69 -17.89
C THR A 48 -13.30 4.86 -19.24
N GLU A 49 -14.63 5.02 -19.26
CA GLU A 49 -15.39 5.20 -20.49
C GLU A 49 -15.14 6.55 -21.20
N ALA A 50 -14.73 7.57 -20.45
CA ALA A 50 -14.29 8.83 -21.03
C ALA A 50 -12.87 8.71 -21.60
N ILE A 51 -11.97 7.99 -20.93
CA ILE A 51 -10.60 7.70 -21.42
C ILE A 51 -10.69 6.99 -22.77
N LYS A 52 -11.47 5.91 -22.85
CA LYS A 52 -11.73 5.18 -24.13
C LYS A 52 -12.22 6.13 -25.23
N CYS A 53 -13.27 6.90 -24.94
CA CYS A 53 -13.86 7.82 -25.91
C CYS A 53 -12.88 8.91 -26.39
N LEU A 54 -12.03 9.44 -25.51
CA LEU A 54 -11.05 10.47 -25.85
C LEU A 54 -9.91 9.89 -26.69
N LEU A 55 -9.41 8.70 -26.35
CA LEU A 55 -8.39 7.99 -27.14
C LEU A 55 -8.90 7.66 -28.55
N GLU A 56 -10.13 7.15 -28.66
CA GLU A 56 -10.78 6.87 -29.95
C GLU A 56 -10.93 8.14 -30.82
N ALA A 57 -11.08 9.30 -30.18
CA ALA A 57 -11.18 10.60 -30.85
C ALA A 57 -9.81 11.26 -31.15
N GLY A 58 -8.70 10.58 -30.85
CA GLY A 58 -7.35 11.05 -31.17
C GLY A 58 -6.72 11.96 -30.11
N ALA A 59 -7.12 11.86 -28.85
CA ALA A 59 -6.41 12.50 -27.75
C ALA A 59 -4.98 11.92 -27.61
N ASP A 60 -3.97 12.79 -27.49
CA ASP A 60 -2.57 12.37 -27.31
C ASP A 60 -2.29 11.97 -25.85
N PRO A 61 -1.96 10.69 -25.57
CA PRO A 61 -1.67 10.21 -24.22
C PRO A 61 -0.30 10.65 -23.68
N ASN A 62 0.54 11.29 -24.50
CA ASN A 62 1.88 11.73 -24.12
C ASN A 62 1.95 13.22 -23.75
N VAL A 63 0.81 13.92 -23.73
CA VAL A 63 0.74 15.31 -23.30
C VAL A 63 0.59 15.36 -21.77
N PRO A 64 1.52 15.97 -21.02
CA PRO A 64 1.37 16.08 -19.57
C PRO A 64 0.33 17.13 -19.19
N ASP A 65 -0.16 17.04 -17.95
CA ASP A 65 -0.99 18.07 -17.33
C ASP A 65 -0.17 19.28 -16.86
N MET A 66 -0.82 20.21 -16.16
CA MET A 66 -0.17 21.41 -15.63
C MET A 66 0.92 21.15 -14.58
N PHE A 67 0.98 19.95 -14.01
CA PHE A 67 2.00 19.52 -13.04
C PHE A 67 3.10 18.69 -13.68
N GLY A 68 3.07 18.49 -15.00
CA GLY A 68 4.04 17.67 -15.72
C GLY A 68 3.73 16.17 -15.67
N ARG A 69 2.56 15.76 -15.19
CA ARG A 69 2.15 14.36 -15.05
C ARG A 69 1.43 13.88 -16.30
N LEU A 70 1.80 12.72 -16.81
CA LEU A 70 1.13 12.08 -17.93
C LEU A 70 -0.22 11.46 -17.50
N PRO A 71 -1.18 11.34 -18.43
CA PRO A 71 -2.45 10.65 -18.17
C PRO A 71 -2.27 9.26 -17.55
N ILE A 72 -1.29 8.47 -17.99
CA ILE A 72 -1.04 7.13 -17.42
C ILE A 72 -0.57 7.18 -15.96
N GLU A 73 0.18 8.23 -15.57
CA GLU A 73 0.66 8.41 -14.20
C GLU A 73 -0.49 8.85 -13.29
N LEU A 74 -1.41 9.68 -13.79
CA LEU A 74 -2.63 10.07 -13.08
C LEU A 74 -3.60 8.88 -12.93
N ALA A 75 -3.71 8.04 -13.95
CA ALA A 75 -4.49 6.80 -13.88
C ALA A 75 -3.90 5.82 -12.83
N ALA A 76 -2.57 5.74 -12.73
CA ALA A 76 -1.89 4.90 -11.74
C ALA A 76 -2.06 5.41 -10.30
N GLU A 77 -2.18 6.72 -10.10
CA GLU A 77 -2.32 7.34 -8.77
C GLU A 77 -3.78 7.41 -8.28
N TYR A 78 -4.71 7.82 -9.15
CA TYR A 78 -6.09 8.14 -8.78
C TYR A 78 -7.14 7.26 -9.48
N GLY A 79 -6.77 6.64 -10.60
CA GLY A 79 -7.66 5.87 -11.45
C GLY A 79 -7.74 4.39 -11.08
N THR A 80 -8.18 3.59 -12.04
CA THR A 80 -8.32 2.14 -11.90
C THR A 80 -7.22 1.40 -12.63
N TRP A 81 -7.05 0.12 -12.29
CA TRP A 81 -6.16 -0.78 -13.02
C TRP A 81 -6.49 -0.82 -14.53
N GLU A 82 -7.77 -0.86 -14.87
CA GLU A 82 -8.24 -0.83 -16.27
C GLU A 82 -7.80 0.44 -17.01
N ASP A 83 -7.79 1.60 -16.33
CA ASP A 83 -7.36 2.87 -16.93
C ASP A 83 -5.88 2.84 -17.31
N VAL A 84 -5.04 2.24 -16.47
CA VAL A 84 -3.60 2.08 -16.75
C VAL A 84 -3.40 1.08 -17.88
N GLU A 85 -4.15 -0.02 -17.92
CA GLU A 85 -4.11 -0.99 -19.02
C GLU A 85 -4.51 -0.37 -20.36
N LEU A 86 -5.52 0.50 -20.38
CA LEU A 86 -5.96 1.20 -21.59
C LEU A 86 -4.90 2.19 -22.11
N LEU A 87 -4.23 2.90 -21.20
CA LEU A 87 -3.24 3.91 -21.55
C LEU A 87 -1.87 3.30 -21.87
N PHE A 88 -1.52 2.15 -21.29
CA PHE A 88 -0.22 1.50 -21.47
C PHE A 88 0.20 1.29 -22.93
N PRO A 89 -0.61 0.70 -23.82
CA PRO A 89 -0.18 0.43 -25.20
C PRO A 89 -0.03 1.68 -26.06
N VAL A 90 -0.62 2.82 -25.64
CA VAL A 90 -0.62 4.07 -26.41
C VAL A 90 0.32 5.12 -25.83
N THR A 91 0.91 4.88 -24.66
CA THR A 91 1.84 5.81 -24.00
C THR A 91 3.28 5.41 -24.26
N SER A 92 4.13 6.40 -24.57
CA SER A 92 5.58 6.21 -24.70
C SER A 92 6.20 5.87 -23.35
N LYS A 93 7.27 5.08 -23.37
CA LYS A 93 7.98 4.70 -22.14
C LYS A 93 8.47 5.92 -21.37
N ILE A 94 8.11 5.97 -20.09
CA ILE A 94 8.57 7.00 -19.15
C ILE A 94 9.97 6.62 -18.65
N PRO A 95 11.01 7.47 -18.81
CA PRO A 95 12.38 7.12 -18.45
C PRO A 95 12.60 6.81 -16.95
N THR A 96 11.82 7.41 -16.06
CA THR A 96 11.91 7.20 -14.60
C THR A 96 11.39 5.83 -14.16
N VAL A 97 10.50 5.22 -14.95
CA VAL A 97 9.91 3.91 -14.67
C VAL A 97 10.82 2.80 -15.19
N ALA A 98 11.55 2.14 -14.28
CA ALA A 98 12.47 1.05 -14.63
C ALA A 98 11.73 -0.19 -15.17
N ASP A 99 10.68 -0.64 -14.48
CA ASP A 99 9.79 -1.73 -14.90
C ASP A 99 8.63 -1.18 -15.72
N TRP A 100 8.78 -1.17 -17.05
CA TRP A 100 7.75 -0.69 -17.97
C TRP A 100 6.69 -1.77 -18.24
N SER A 101 5.95 -2.10 -17.20
CA SER A 101 4.74 -2.92 -17.22
C SER A 101 3.63 -2.18 -16.47
N VAL A 102 2.36 -2.58 -16.65
CA VAL A 102 1.23 -1.99 -15.91
C VAL A 102 1.50 -2.03 -14.40
N ASN A 103 1.93 -3.18 -13.88
CA ASN A 103 2.28 -3.34 -12.47
C ASN A 103 3.49 -2.47 -12.06
N GLY A 104 4.51 -2.40 -12.91
CA GLY A 104 5.71 -1.60 -12.65
C GLY A 104 5.43 -0.09 -12.62
N ILE A 105 4.56 0.42 -13.50
CA ILE A 105 4.09 1.81 -13.51
C ILE A 105 3.30 2.11 -12.24
N ILE A 106 2.30 1.28 -11.90
CA ILE A 106 1.51 1.45 -10.67
C ILE A 106 2.40 1.44 -9.43
N SER A 107 3.33 0.49 -9.35
CA SER A 107 4.26 0.38 -8.24
C SER A 107 5.20 1.60 -8.15
N HIS A 108 5.71 2.07 -9.29
CA HIS A 108 6.58 3.25 -9.34
C HIS A 108 5.86 4.50 -8.86
N ILE A 109 4.67 4.78 -9.40
CA ILE A 109 3.87 5.94 -9.02
C ILE A 109 3.42 5.85 -7.57
N TYR A 110 3.01 4.67 -7.09
CA TYR A 110 2.72 4.46 -5.67
C TYR A 110 3.94 4.80 -4.80
N LEU A 111 5.14 4.38 -5.18
CA LEU A 111 6.37 4.70 -4.46
C LEU A 111 6.73 6.18 -4.54
N GLU A 112 6.51 6.86 -5.67
CA GLU A 112 6.74 8.31 -5.81
C GLU A 112 5.75 9.14 -4.99
N VAL A 113 4.47 8.78 -5.00
CA VAL A 113 3.43 9.43 -4.17
C VAL A 113 3.72 9.23 -2.69
N MET A 114 4.14 8.03 -2.29
CA MET A 114 4.59 7.76 -0.92
C MET A 114 5.88 8.51 -0.55
N GLN A 115 6.69 8.94 -1.53
CA GLN A 115 7.87 9.80 -1.33
C GLN A 115 7.52 11.30 -1.30
N HIS A 116 6.42 11.72 -1.93
CA HIS A 116 5.95 13.11 -2.01
C HIS A 116 4.91 13.49 -0.96
N GLU A 117 4.20 12.53 -0.36
CA GLU A 117 3.52 12.72 0.93
C GLU A 117 4.60 12.84 2.03
N ASP A 118 5.19 14.04 2.13
CA ASP A 118 6.07 14.54 3.20
C ASP A 118 6.63 13.41 4.10
N ASP A 119 7.75 12.80 3.70
CA ASP A 119 8.38 11.65 4.36
C ASP A 119 8.51 11.87 5.89
N ASP A 120 8.63 13.12 6.34
CA ASP A 120 8.55 13.49 7.76
C ASP A 120 7.15 13.30 8.37
N PHE A 121 6.08 13.72 7.69
CA PHE A 121 4.69 13.51 8.13
C PHE A 121 4.33 12.02 8.19
N VAL A 122 4.68 11.23 7.17
CA VAL A 122 4.42 9.78 7.15
C VAL A 122 5.21 9.07 8.23
N LYS A 123 6.52 9.38 8.39
CA LYS A 123 7.34 8.88 9.50
C LYS A 123 6.80 9.29 10.86
N LYS A 124 6.39 10.55 11.02
CA LYS A 124 5.84 11.08 12.28
C LYS A 124 4.51 10.43 12.61
N LYS A 125 3.60 10.28 11.64
CA LYS A 125 2.31 9.61 11.82
C LYS A 125 2.50 8.14 12.16
N LYS A 126 3.38 7.42 11.46
CA LYS A 126 3.75 6.03 11.78
C LYS A 126 4.34 5.93 13.19
N SER A 127 5.29 6.79 13.52
CA SER A 127 5.94 6.83 14.84
C SER A 127 4.92 7.09 15.95
N GLU A 128 3.99 8.01 15.72
CA GLU A 128 2.92 8.34 16.66
C GLU A 128 1.94 7.17 16.84
N LEU A 129 1.47 6.54 15.75
CA LEU A 129 0.61 5.36 15.83
C LEU A 129 1.31 4.20 16.55
N LYS A 130 2.60 3.98 16.28
CA LYS A 130 3.41 2.97 16.98
C LYS A 130 3.53 3.28 18.47
N ARG A 131 3.74 4.55 18.83
CA ARG A 131 3.81 5.03 20.22
C ARG A 131 2.47 4.83 20.94
N GLN A 132 1.36 5.23 20.31
CA GLN A 132 0.00 5.04 20.83
C GLN A 132 -0.35 3.57 21.01
N GLY A 133 0.04 2.71 20.06
CA GLY A 133 -0.11 1.26 20.19
C GLY A 133 0.70 0.70 21.37
N ALA A 134 1.92 1.18 21.58
CA ALA A 134 2.75 0.77 22.72
C ALA A 134 2.20 1.28 24.06
N ASP A 135 1.67 2.49 24.12
CA ASP A 135 0.98 3.04 25.29
C ASP A 135 -0.26 2.21 25.63
N ALA A 136 -1.11 1.91 24.64
CA ALA A 136 -2.29 1.08 24.82
C ALA A 136 -1.92 -0.33 25.30
N PHE A 137 -0.87 -0.94 24.73
CA PHE A 137 -0.39 -2.25 25.17
C PHE A 137 0.08 -2.24 26.63
N ARG A 138 0.82 -1.20 27.05
CA ARG A 138 1.25 -1.02 28.45
C ARG A 138 0.08 -0.86 29.42
N ASN A 139 -1.02 -0.28 28.94
CA ASN A 139 -2.25 -0.12 29.70
C ASN A 139 -3.18 -1.36 29.62
N GLU A 140 -2.69 -2.48 29.07
CA GLU A 140 -3.44 -3.73 28.87
C GLU A 140 -4.67 -3.61 27.95
N ASP A 141 -4.79 -2.48 27.22
CA ASP A 141 -5.84 -2.27 26.21
C ASP A 141 -5.37 -2.82 24.86
N TYR A 142 -5.43 -4.15 24.74
CA TYR A 142 -4.92 -4.86 23.55
C TYR A 142 -5.76 -4.62 22.30
N LEU A 143 -7.07 -4.34 22.44
CA LEU A 143 -7.93 -4.03 21.30
C LEU A 143 -7.55 -2.69 20.68
N LYS A 144 -7.31 -1.68 21.51
CA LYS A 144 -6.85 -0.37 21.04
C LYS A 144 -5.41 -0.43 20.51
N ALA A 145 -4.54 -1.23 21.12
CA ALA A 145 -3.20 -1.47 20.59
C ALA A 145 -3.23 -2.09 19.19
N LEU A 146 -4.09 -3.10 18.96
CA LEU A 146 -4.32 -3.69 17.64
C LEU A 146 -4.79 -2.66 16.61
N GLU A 147 -5.71 -1.78 16.99
CA GLU A 147 -6.23 -0.74 16.11
C GLU A 147 -5.10 0.18 15.66
N PHE A 148 -4.30 0.70 16.59
CA PHE A 148 -3.17 1.56 16.27
C PHE A 148 -2.10 0.86 15.43
N TYR A 149 -1.73 -0.38 15.76
CA TYR A 149 -0.76 -1.12 14.94
C TYR A 149 -1.30 -1.45 13.55
N THR A 150 -2.59 -1.71 13.41
CA THR A 150 -3.23 -1.93 12.10
C THR A 150 -3.26 -0.65 11.28
N GLN A 151 -3.57 0.49 11.89
CA GLN A 151 -3.46 1.79 11.22
C GLN A 151 -2.01 2.10 10.83
N ALA A 152 -1.03 1.80 11.69
CA ALA A 152 0.39 1.99 11.39
C ALA A 152 0.85 1.11 10.21
N LEU A 153 0.36 -0.12 10.11
CA LEU A 153 0.65 -1.02 8.99
C LEU A 153 0.01 -0.58 7.67
N LYS A 154 -1.10 0.16 7.70
CA LYS A 154 -1.64 0.82 6.50
C LYS A 154 -0.74 1.94 5.98
N VAL A 155 0.06 2.53 6.88
CA VAL A 155 1.03 3.59 6.53
C VAL A 155 2.35 2.97 6.06
N ASP A 156 2.84 1.93 6.74
CA ASP A 156 4.02 1.17 6.32
C ASP A 156 3.76 -0.33 6.45
N HIS A 157 3.52 -0.96 5.30
CA HIS A 157 3.18 -2.37 5.19
C HIS A 157 4.38 -3.31 5.41
N PHE A 158 5.60 -2.79 5.57
CA PHE A 158 6.84 -3.57 5.64
C PHE A 158 7.60 -3.42 6.96
N ASP A 159 7.02 -2.79 7.99
CA ASP A 159 7.65 -2.70 9.31
C ASP A 159 7.45 -3.98 10.13
N ALA A 160 8.49 -4.83 10.16
CA ALA A 160 8.53 -6.06 10.95
C ALA A 160 8.22 -5.85 12.45
N THR A 161 8.54 -4.69 13.02
CA THR A 161 8.28 -4.42 14.44
C THR A 161 6.80 -4.18 14.73
N LEU A 162 6.05 -3.64 13.77
CA LEU A 162 4.59 -3.49 13.89
C LEU A 162 3.91 -4.86 13.87
N PHE A 163 4.32 -5.75 12.95
CA PHE A 163 3.86 -7.15 12.95
C PHE A 163 4.21 -7.87 14.27
N SER A 164 5.44 -7.71 14.77
CA SER A 164 5.85 -8.29 16.06
C SER A 164 4.98 -7.80 17.24
N ASN A 165 4.64 -6.52 17.27
CA ASN A 165 3.81 -5.93 18.33
C ASN A 165 2.33 -6.32 18.18
N ARG A 166 1.82 -6.38 16.95
CA ARG A 166 0.44 -6.80 16.68
C ARG A 166 0.22 -8.29 16.97
N SER A 167 1.20 -9.13 16.65
CA SER A 167 1.22 -10.57 16.98
C SER A 167 1.01 -10.83 18.47
N ILE A 168 1.73 -10.12 19.35
CA ILE A 168 1.56 -10.32 20.80
C ILE A 168 0.21 -9.80 21.31
N CYS A 169 -0.37 -8.76 20.69
CA CYS A 169 -1.73 -8.31 21.03
C CYS A 169 -2.76 -9.39 20.69
N TRP A 170 -2.64 -10.03 19.52
CA TRP A 170 -3.51 -11.16 19.15
C TRP A 170 -3.41 -12.32 20.14
N LEU A 171 -2.20 -12.64 20.63
CA LEU A 171 -2.03 -13.67 21.67
C LEU A 171 -2.73 -13.31 22.97
N ARG A 172 -2.61 -12.05 23.42
CA ARG A 172 -3.28 -11.57 24.64
C ARG A 172 -4.81 -11.60 24.51
N LEU A 173 -5.33 -11.49 23.29
CA LEU A 173 -6.76 -11.59 22.99
C LEU A 173 -7.22 -13.02 22.62
N GLY A 174 -6.31 -14.00 22.65
CA GLY A 174 -6.60 -15.40 22.42
C GLY A 174 -6.70 -15.85 20.95
N ASP A 175 -6.30 -15.01 19.99
CA ASP A 175 -6.28 -15.36 18.56
C ASP A 175 -4.89 -15.82 18.12
N GLY A 176 -4.55 -17.07 18.43
CA GLY A 176 -3.26 -17.67 18.07
C GLY A 176 -3.01 -17.73 16.56
N LYS A 177 -4.07 -17.84 15.73
CA LYS A 177 -3.92 -17.94 14.26
C LYS A 177 -3.47 -16.62 13.66
N LYS A 178 -4.10 -15.50 14.04
CA LYS A 178 -3.66 -14.17 13.61
C LYS A 178 -2.29 -13.81 14.18
N ALA A 179 -2.02 -14.20 15.42
CA ALA A 179 -0.70 -14.04 16.01
C ALA A 179 0.40 -14.75 15.22
N LEU A 180 0.13 -15.99 14.79
CA LEU A 180 1.07 -16.77 13.98
C LEU A 180 1.30 -16.12 12.61
N TYR A 181 0.24 -15.66 11.95
CA TYR A 181 0.34 -14.93 10.68
C TYR A 181 1.26 -13.71 10.81
N ASP A 182 0.99 -12.81 11.77
CA ASP A 182 1.81 -11.62 11.98
C ASP A 182 3.26 -11.98 12.36
N ALA A 183 3.48 -13.04 13.14
CA ALA A 183 4.82 -13.50 13.47
C ALA A 183 5.58 -14.06 12.25
N MET A 184 4.89 -14.70 11.31
CA MET A 184 5.46 -15.17 10.05
C MET A 184 5.86 -14.00 9.17
N GLU A 185 5.00 -12.99 9.01
CA GLU A 185 5.33 -11.77 8.25
C GLU A 185 6.53 -11.03 8.85
N CYS A 186 6.54 -10.87 10.18
CA CYS A 186 7.68 -10.32 10.92
C CYS A 186 8.99 -11.06 10.61
N LYS A 187 8.96 -12.39 10.59
CA LYS A 187 10.14 -13.22 10.29
C LYS A 187 10.55 -13.13 8.82
N ASN A 188 9.59 -13.10 7.89
CA ASN A 188 9.86 -12.96 6.46
C ASN A 188 10.56 -11.62 6.17
N LEU A 189 10.14 -10.54 6.82
CA LEU A 189 10.74 -9.21 6.70
C LEU A 189 12.11 -9.11 7.37
N ARG A 190 12.32 -9.76 8.52
CA ARG A 190 13.61 -9.76 9.26
C ARG A 190 14.02 -11.17 9.68
N PRO A 191 14.57 -12.00 8.77
CA PRO A 191 14.86 -13.41 9.04
C PRO A 191 16.01 -13.66 10.01
N LYS A 192 16.81 -12.62 10.33
CA LYS A 192 17.91 -12.66 11.30
C LYS A 192 17.56 -12.01 12.64
N TRP A 193 16.28 -11.75 12.91
CA TRP A 193 15.84 -11.11 14.15
C TRP A 193 15.29 -12.14 15.13
N GLY A 194 16.04 -12.49 16.19
CA GLY A 194 15.66 -13.51 17.18
C GLY A 194 14.24 -13.32 17.74
N LYS A 195 13.84 -12.09 18.05
CA LYS A 195 12.49 -11.76 18.52
C LYS A 195 11.37 -12.19 17.57
N ALA A 196 11.61 -12.24 16.25
CA ALA A 196 10.61 -12.75 15.29
C ALA A 196 10.37 -14.25 15.48
N TYR A 197 11.42 -15.02 15.76
CA TYR A 197 11.33 -16.45 16.08
C TYR A 197 10.62 -16.65 17.42
N TYR A 198 10.93 -15.82 18.43
CA TYR A 198 10.20 -15.84 19.70
C TYR A 198 8.69 -15.62 19.49
N ARG A 199 8.28 -14.59 18.75
CA ARG A 199 6.85 -14.33 18.46
C ARG A 199 6.18 -15.52 17.77
N LYS A 200 6.86 -16.12 16.79
CA LYS A 200 6.34 -17.29 16.07
C LYS A 200 6.24 -18.50 16.99
N GLY A 201 7.27 -18.77 17.79
CA GLY A 201 7.28 -19.84 18.79
C GLY A 201 6.17 -19.68 19.82
N ALA A 202 5.97 -18.48 20.37
CA ALA A 202 4.88 -18.17 21.29
C ALA A 202 3.49 -18.40 20.67
N ALA A 203 3.31 -18.05 19.39
CA ALA A 203 2.05 -18.32 18.70
C ALA A 203 1.81 -19.82 18.47
N LEU A 204 2.86 -20.58 18.15
CA LEU A 204 2.77 -22.04 18.00
C LEU A 204 2.50 -22.74 19.34
N MET A 205 3.14 -22.29 20.42
CA MET A 205 2.86 -22.76 21.79
C MET A 205 1.40 -22.55 22.16
N PHE A 206 0.85 -21.36 21.89
CA PHE A 206 -0.56 -21.06 22.12
C PHE A 206 -1.49 -21.97 21.30
N LEU A 207 -1.12 -22.27 20.06
CA LEU A 207 -1.84 -23.19 19.17
C LEU A 207 -1.61 -24.67 19.50
N LYS A 208 -0.78 -24.98 20.51
CA LYS A 208 -0.39 -26.35 20.92
C LYS A 208 0.36 -27.13 19.86
N ASP A 209 1.00 -26.44 18.90
CA ASP A 209 1.94 -27.04 17.97
C ASP A 209 3.35 -27.00 18.57
N TYR A 210 3.55 -27.81 19.62
CA TYR A 210 4.77 -27.85 20.42
C TYR A 210 5.98 -28.30 19.58
N GLY A 211 5.74 -29.16 18.59
CA GLY A 211 6.76 -29.65 17.66
C GLY A 211 7.38 -28.51 16.85
N SER A 212 6.56 -27.75 16.15
CA SER A 212 7.01 -26.61 15.35
C SER A 212 7.51 -25.46 16.23
N ALA A 213 6.95 -25.31 17.44
CA ALA A 213 7.40 -24.30 18.40
C ALA A 213 8.84 -24.56 18.82
N TYR A 214 9.17 -25.79 19.21
CA TYR A 214 10.54 -26.21 19.56
C TYR A 214 11.52 -25.87 18.44
N ASP A 215 11.26 -26.32 17.21
CA ASP A 215 12.17 -26.11 16.06
C ASP A 215 12.36 -24.61 15.77
N THR A 216 11.28 -23.83 15.88
CA THR A 216 11.32 -22.38 15.67
C THR A 216 12.13 -21.67 16.76
N LEU A 217 11.95 -22.05 18.03
CA LEU A 217 12.63 -21.44 19.18
C LEU A 217 14.11 -21.83 19.23
N SER A 218 14.46 -23.08 18.93
CA SER A 218 15.87 -23.50 18.80
C SER A 218 16.59 -22.67 17.75
N ARG A 219 15.97 -22.44 16.59
CA ARG A 219 16.55 -21.58 15.55
C ARG A 219 16.64 -20.11 15.97
N GLY A 220 15.70 -19.65 16.79
CA GLY A 220 15.73 -18.32 17.36
C GLY A 220 16.90 -18.11 18.33
N LEU A 221 17.20 -19.10 19.18
CA LEU A 221 18.31 -19.05 20.14
C LEU A 221 19.68 -19.10 19.44
N GLU A 222 19.78 -19.72 18.25
CA GLU A 222 20.99 -19.58 17.43
C GLU A 222 21.27 -18.12 17.02
N LEU A 223 20.23 -17.28 16.91
CA LEU A 223 20.33 -15.88 16.53
C LEU A 223 20.42 -14.93 17.73
N ASP A 224 19.86 -15.32 18.87
CA ASP A 224 19.80 -14.54 20.10
C ASP A 224 19.99 -15.46 21.33
N PRO A 225 21.23 -15.92 21.59
CA PRO A 225 21.49 -16.93 22.62
C PRO A 225 21.25 -16.45 24.06
N GLU A 226 21.19 -15.14 24.29
CA GLU A 226 21.00 -14.53 25.61
C GLU A 226 19.51 -14.34 25.96
N SER A 227 18.59 -14.79 25.10
CA SER A 227 17.16 -14.62 25.30
C SER A 227 16.59 -15.62 26.30
N GLU A 228 16.61 -15.27 27.59
CA GLU A 228 16.03 -16.06 28.70
C GLU A 228 14.55 -16.43 28.46
N GLU A 229 13.77 -15.50 27.89
CA GLU A 229 12.35 -15.69 27.55
C GLU A 229 12.17 -16.81 26.50
N MET A 230 13.07 -16.87 25.53
CA MET A 230 13.02 -17.86 24.45
C MET A 230 13.52 -19.22 24.93
N GLU A 231 14.54 -19.24 25.78
CA GLU A 231 15.03 -20.46 26.44
C GLU A 231 13.94 -21.08 27.31
N THR A 232 13.29 -20.28 28.17
CA THR A 232 12.19 -20.75 29.02
C THR A 232 11.08 -21.37 28.19
N LEU A 233 10.64 -20.69 27.13
CA LEU A 233 9.58 -21.17 26.27
C LEU A 233 9.99 -22.42 25.46
N LEU A 234 11.28 -22.56 25.12
CA LEU A 234 11.81 -23.75 24.47
C LEU A 234 11.77 -24.97 25.40
N TRP A 235 12.14 -24.79 26.67
CA TRP A 235 12.03 -25.85 27.69
C TRP A 235 10.58 -26.30 27.85
N GLU A 236 9.63 -25.37 27.96
CA GLU A 236 8.20 -25.69 27.99
C GLU A 236 7.74 -26.45 26.74
N ALA A 237 8.18 -26.02 25.55
CA ALA A 237 7.87 -26.70 24.29
C ALA A 237 8.40 -28.14 24.27
N MET A 238 9.58 -28.37 24.85
CA MET A 238 10.20 -29.69 24.92
C MET A 238 9.46 -30.64 25.87
N GLU A 239 8.98 -30.15 27.01
CA GLU A 239 8.20 -30.96 27.96
C GLU A 239 6.82 -31.36 27.42
N LEU A 240 6.24 -30.54 26.54
CA LEU A 240 4.88 -30.73 26.01
C LEU A 240 4.83 -31.44 24.65
N LYS A 241 5.97 -31.65 23.97
CA LYS A 241 6.06 -32.23 22.62
C LYS A 241 5.91 -33.75 22.58
#